data_AF-A0A1V5QMU7-F1
#
_entry.id   AF-A0A1V5QMU7-F1
#
_cell.length_a   1.000
_cell.length_b   1.000
_cell.length_c   1.000
_cell.angle_alpha   90.00
_cell.angle_beta   90.00
_cell.angle_gamma   90.00
#
_symmetry.space_group_name_H-M   'P 1'
#
loop_
_entity.id
_entity.type
_entity.pdbx_description
1 polymer ?
#
loop_
_entity_poly.entity_id
_entity_poly.type
_entity_poly.pdbx_seq_one_letter_code
_entity_poly.pdbx_strand_id
1 'polypeptide(L)'
;MFEVIVFLVLVLLVFLVLIGVSIWQEKKTILVLNEKISSLNKQMDIAKRRFLQGKITKSVFDLIVEDLQTELYSAELALLRLTKGVPKRVGAKTDEIMARLDKPTKHKRSLVEKILSETELIREELALLESRLFKNEIKQSVYNKIVFEKEAELILKEKELMDVVLKAKIK
;
A
#
# COMPACT_ATOMS: atom_id res chain seq x y z
N MET A 1 -20.18 -4.16 42.47
CA MET A 1 -20.86 -4.42 41.18
C MET A 1 -21.08 -3.14 40.37
N PHE A 2 -21.57 -2.05 40.95
CA PHE A 2 -21.78 -0.77 40.27
C PHE A 2 -20.50 -0.16 39.65
N GLU A 3 -19.39 -0.12 40.40
CA GLU A 3 -18.10 0.42 39.92
C GLU A 3 -17.53 -0.34 38.71
N VAL A 4 -17.72 -1.66 38.66
CA VAL A 4 -17.28 -2.50 37.54
C VAL A 4 -18.07 -2.20 36.27
N ILE A 5 -19.37 -1.93 36.40
CA ILE A 5 -20.24 -1.56 35.27
C ILE A 5 -19.85 -0.17 34.74
N VAL A 6 -19.64 0.80 35.62
CA VAL A 6 -19.19 2.15 35.24
C VAL A 6 -17.84 2.11 34.51
N PHE A 7 -16.89 1.31 35.00
CA PHE A 7 -15.60 1.11 34.35
C PHE A 7 -15.73 0.48 32.95
N LEU A 8 -16.56 -0.56 32.82
CA LEU A 8 -16.84 -1.21 31.52
C LEU A 8 -17.46 -0.25 30.51
N VAL A 9 -18.40 0.59 30.93
CA VAL A 9 -19.03 1.61 30.06
C VAL A 9 -18.00 2.66 29.63
N LEU A 10 -17.13 3.11 30.53
CA LEU A 10 -16.04 4.04 30.20
C LEU A 10 -15.05 3.44 29.18
N VAL A 11 -14.64 2.19 29.37
CA VAL A 11 -13.75 1.49 28.42
C VAL A 11 -14.41 1.35 27.05
N LEU A 12 -15.69 1.00 27.01
CA LEU A 12 -16.45 0.90 25.76
C LEU A 12 -16.54 2.25 25.04
N LEU A 13 -16.83 3.34 25.75
CA LEU A 13 -16.89 4.68 25.19
C LEU A 13 -15.54 5.12 24.60
N VAL A 14 -14.44 4.89 25.33
CA VAL A 14 -13.09 5.19 24.82
C VAL A 14 -12.80 4.38 23.55
N PHE A 15 -13.15 3.09 23.53
CA PHE A 15 -12.94 2.24 22.37
C PHE A 15 -13.73 2.71 21.14
N LEU A 16 -14.99 3.11 21.33
CA LEU A 16 -15.83 3.68 20.26
C LEU A 16 -15.26 5.00 19.72
N VAL A 17 -14.74 5.87 20.59
CA VAL A 17 -14.09 7.13 20.17
C VAL A 17 -12.84 6.84 19.33
N LEU A 18 -12.01 5.88 19.75
CA LEU A 18 -10.80 5.51 19.00
C LEU A 18 -11.13 4.95 17.61
N ILE A 19 -12.16 4.11 17.50
CA ILE A 19 -12.64 3.61 16.20
C ILE A 19 -13.13 4.78 15.34
N GLY A 20 -13.93 5.69 15.92
CA GLY A 20 -14.43 6.87 15.21
C GLY A 20 -13.32 7.76 14.66
N VAL A 21 -12.26 8.00 15.44
CA VAL A 21 -11.09 8.76 15.00
C VAL A 21 -10.35 8.05 13.88
N SER A 22 -10.14 6.73 13.98
CA SER A 22 -9.47 5.94 12.94
C SER A 22 -10.21 6.00 11.60
N ILE A 23 -11.53 5.80 11.61
CA ILE A 23 -12.36 5.85 10.39
C ILE A 23 -12.34 7.27 9.80
N TRP A 24 -12.39 8.30 10.64
CA TRP A 24 -12.32 9.69 10.18
C TRP A 24 -10.98 10.01 9.53
N GLN A 25 -9.86 9.55 10.11
CA GLN A 25 -8.53 9.72 9.53
C GLN A 25 -8.38 9.01 8.19
N GLU A 26 -8.89 7.79 8.08
CA GLU A 26 -8.88 7.01 6.84
C GLU A 26 -9.65 7.71 5.72
N LYS A 27 -10.88 8.17 6.01
CA LYS A 27 -11.70 8.94 5.06
C LYS A 27 -11.01 10.24 4.62
N LYS A 28 -10.38 10.95 5.56
CA LYS A 28 -9.63 12.17 5.25
C LYS A 28 -8.43 11.88 4.34
N THR A 29 -7.72 10.79 4.60
CA THR A 29 -6.55 10.39 3.79
C THR A 29 -6.96 10.01 2.37
N ILE A 30 -8.06 9.28 2.21
CA ILE A 30 -8.65 8.95 0.91
C ILE A 30 -9.03 10.22 0.14
N LEU A 31 -9.67 11.19 0.81
CA LEU A 31 -10.04 12.47 0.18
C LEU A 31 -8.79 13.21 -0.34
N VAL A 32 -7.76 13.34 0.49
CA VAL A 32 -6.51 14.03 0.12
C VAL A 32 -5.81 13.34 -1.05
N LEU A 33 -5.78 12.00 -1.07
CA LEU A 33 -5.21 11.25 -2.19
C LEU A 33 -6.01 11.46 -3.49
N ASN A 34 -7.34 11.45 -3.43
CA ASN A 34 -8.19 11.74 -4.59
C ASN A 34 -7.99 13.16 -5.12
N GLU A 35 -7.89 14.15 -4.24
CA GLU A 35 -7.58 15.54 -4.63
C GLU A 35 -6.19 15.63 -5.26
N LYS A 36 -5.19 14.92 -4.72
CA LYS A 36 -3.83 14.86 -5.29
C LYS A 36 -3.86 14.24 -6.70
N ILE A 37 -4.53 13.11 -6.88
CA ILE A 37 -4.69 12.45 -8.19
C ILE A 37 -5.37 13.39 -9.19
N SER A 38 -6.45 14.08 -8.79
CA SER A 38 -7.13 15.07 -9.63
C SER A 38 -6.19 16.22 -10.03
N SER A 39 -5.39 16.72 -9.08
CA SER A 39 -4.41 17.79 -9.32
C SER A 39 -3.32 17.37 -10.30
N LEU A 40 -2.74 16.18 -10.12
CA LEU A 40 -1.69 15.65 -11.00
C LEU A 40 -2.18 15.47 -12.44
N ASN A 41 -3.40 14.95 -12.63
CA ASN A 41 -4.01 14.85 -13.95
C ASN A 41 -4.20 16.23 -14.61
N LYS A 42 -4.66 17.24 -13.86
CA LYS A 42 -4.75 18.63 -14.37
C LYS A 42 -3.38 19.18 -14.75
N GLN A 43 -2.33 18.89 -13.97
CA GLN A 43 -0.97 19.32 -14.28
C GLN A 43 -0.44 18.67 -15.55
N MET A 44 -0.72 17.38 -15.77
CA MET A 44 -0.43 16.68 -17.03
C MET A 44 -1.11 17.35 -18.23
N ASP A 45 -2.39 17.73 -18.11
CA ASP A 45 -3.11 18.45 -19.16
C ASP A 45 -2.52 19.84 -19.43
N ILE A 46 -2.06 20.55 -18.40
CA ILE A 46 -1.38 21.83 -18.54
C ILE A 46 -0.04 21.65 -19.26
N ALA A 47 0.76 20.66 -18.87
CA ALA A 47 2.03 20.34 -19.52
C ALA A 47 1.83 20.03 -21.00
N LYS A 48 0.82 19.20 -21.33
CA LYS A 48 0.46 18.86 -22.71
C LYS A 48 0.06 20.09 -23.52
N ARG A 49 -0.77 20.98 -22.96
CA ARG A 49 -1.15 22.24 -23.63
C ARG A 49 0.05 23.15 -23.86
N ARG A 50 0.95 23.29 -22.88
CA ARG A 50 2.16 24.12 -23.03
C ARG A 50 3.09 23.58 -24.11
N PHE A 51 3.22 22.26 -24.20
CA PHE A 51 4.00 21.61 -25.26
C PHE A 51 3.38 21.86 -26.65
N LEU A 52 2.07 21.64 -26.80
CA LEU A 52 1.36 21.87 -28.07
C LEU A 52 1.40 23.34 -28.52
N GLN A 53 1.47 24.27 -27.58
CA GLN A 53 1.64 25.71 -27.85
C GLN A 53 3.09 26.10 -28.19
N GLY A 54 4.05 25.15 -28.19
CA GLY A 54 5.47 25.42 -28.39
C GLY A 54 6.14 26.18 -27.25
N LYS A 55 5.49 26.30 -26.08
CA LYS A 55 6.03 27.05 -24.92
C LYS A 55 7.10 26.27 -24.16
N ILE A 56 7.15 24.96 -24.32
CA ILE A 56 8.17 24.09 -23.76
C ILE A 56 8.67 23.13 -24.84
N THR A 57 9.96 22.78 -24.77
CA THR A 57 10.56 21.80 -25.68
C THR A 57 10.06 20.39 -25.37
N LYS A 58 10.23 19.47 -26.34
CA LYS A 58 9.88 18.06 -26.16
C LYS A 58 10.63 17.43 -24.97
N SER A 59 11.92 17.73 -24.81
CA SER A 59 12.73 17.20 -23.71
C SER A 59 12.20 17.64 -22.34
N VAL A 60 11.82 18.91 -22.19
CA VAL A 60 11.24 19.44 -20.95
C VAL A 60 9.87 18.83 -20.69
N PHE A 61 9.04 18.71 -21.73
CA PHE A 61 7.73 18.06 -21.62
C PHE A 61 7.86 16.60 -21.16
N ASP A 62 8.78 15.84 -21.75
CA ASP A 62 8.96 14.42 -21.44
C ASP A 62 9.37 14.20 -19.98
N LEU A 63 10.28 15.04 -19.45
CA LEU A 63 10.68 15.04 -18.04
C LEU A 63 9.52 15.38 -17.10
N ILE A 64 8.77 16.45 -17.40
CA ILE A 64 7.61 16.85 -16.58
C ILE A 64 6.57 15.73 -16.54
N VAL A 65 6.27 15.11 -17.68
CA VAL A 65 5.28 14.02 -17.75
C VAL A 65 5.77 12.80 -16.98
N GLU A 66 7.05 12.47 -17.06
CA GLU A 66 7.64 11.35 -16.33
C GLU A 66 7.55 11.54 -14.81
N ASP A 67 7.88 12.73 -14.31
CA ASP A 67 7.76 13.05 -12.88
C ASP A 67 6.29 13.03 -12.42
N LEU A 68 5.39 13.67 -13.17
CA LEU A 68 3.95 13.69 -12.85
C LEU A 68 3.33 12.28 -12.89
N GLN A 69 3.70 11.45 -13.86
CA GLN A 69 3.24 10.07 -13.94
C GLN A 69 3.77 9.26 -12.75
N THR A 70 5.04 9.44 -12.36
CA THR A 70 5.61 8.75 -11.19
C THR A 70 4.81 9.08 -9.93
N GLU A 71 4.51 10.37 -9.69
CA GLU A 71 3.71 10.79 -8.55
C GLU A 71 2.25 10.30 -8.62
N LEU A 72 1.66 10.30 -9.81
CA LEU A 72 0.28 9.90 -10.04
C LEU A 72 0.09 8.43 -9.69
N TYR A 73 0.90 7.55 -10.28
CA TYR A 73 0.80 6.13 -10.03
C TYR A 73 1.16 5.79 -8.57
N SER A 74 2.13 6.48 -7.97
CA SER A 74 2.42 6.30 -6.54
C SER A 74 1.23 6.65 -5.65
N ALA A 75 0.50 7.73 -5.95
CA ALA A 75 -0.72 8.11 -5.22
C ALA A 75 -1.88 7.12 -5.46
N GLU A 76 -2.05 6.62 -6.68
CA GLU A 76 -3.06 5.60 -7.00
C GLU A 76 -2.80 4.27 -6.28
N LEU A 77 -1.54 3.85 -6.18
CA LEU A 77 -1.17 2.65 -5.41
C LEU A 77 -1.42 2.84 -3.91
N ALA A 78 -1.11 4.02 -3.36
CA ALA A 78 -1.44 4.34 -1.97
C ALA A 78 -2.96 4.31 -1.70
N LEU A 79 -3.76 4.82 -2.65
CA LEU A 79 -5.20 4.74 -2.59
C LEU A 79 -5.70 3.28 -2.69
N LEU A 80 -5.06 2.46 -3.53
CA LEU A 80 -5.36 1.03 -3.61
C LEU A 80 -5.15 0.34 -2.26
N ARG A 81 -4.05 0.63 -1.55
CA ARG A 81 -3.78 0.08 -0.22
C ARG A 81 -4.87 0.40 0.80
N LEU A 82 -5.43 1.62 0.76
CA LEU A 82 -6.50 2.03 1.68
C LEU A 82 -7.85 1.42 1.33
N THR A 83 -8.08 1.10 0.05
CA THR A 83 -9.37 0.58 -0.41
C THR A 83 -9.42 -0.95 -0.43
N LYS A 84 -8.27 -1.62 -0.51
CA LYS A 84 -8.20 -3.08 -0.41
C LYS A 84 -8.09 -3.54 1.04
N GLY A 85 -9.00 -4.43 1.43
CA GLY A 85 -8.89 -5.19 2.68
C GLY A 85 -7.84 -6.29 2.64
N VAL A 86 -7.78 -7.10 3.69
CA VAL A 86 -6.82 -8.21 3.82
C VAL A 86 -6.93 -9.21 2.66
N PRO A 87 -5.83 -9.51 1.94
CA PRO A 87 -5.87 -10.44 0.80
C PRO A 87 -6.29 -11.86 1.21
N LYS A 88 -7.21 -12.47 0.44
CA LYS A 88 -7.84 -13.77 0.75
C LYS A 88 -6.87 -14.96 0.93
N ARG A 89 -5.66 -14.89 0.32
CA ARG A 89 -4.67 -15.99 0.33
C ARG A 89 -3.78 -16.01 1.59
N VAL A 90 -3.88 -15.00 2.45
CA VAL A 90 -2.99 -14.84 3.59
C VAL A 90 -3.24 -15.89 4.67
N GLY A 91 -4.50 -16.17 5.00
CA GLY A 91 -4.85 -17.07 6.12
C GLY A 91 -4.27 -18.48 5.98
N ALA A 92 -4.47 -19.11 4.81
CA ALA A 92 -3.98 -20.47 4.56
C ALA A 92 -2.45 -20.57 4.59
N LYS A 93 -1.74 -19.59 4.01
CA LYS A 93 -0.26 -19.54 4.04
C LYS A 93 0.26 -19.30 5.46
N THR A 94 -0.41 -18.45 6.24
CA THR A 94 -0.08 -18.25 7.66
C THR A 94 -0.16 -19.56 8.42
N ASP A 95 -1.25 -20.31 8.26
CA ASP A 95 -1.44 -21.60 8.95
C ASP A 95 -0.38 -22.63 8.56
N GLU A 96 -0.02 -22.70 7.27
CA GLU A 96 1.05 -23.57 6.78
C GLU A 96 2.40 -23.24 7.42
N ILE A 97 2.78 -21.96 7.44
CA ILE A 97 4.05 -21.51 8.06
C ILE A 97 4.05 -21.83 9.55
N MET A 98 2.96 -21.51 10.25
CA MET A 98 2.85 -21.73 11.69
C MET A 98 2.92 -23.21 12.07
N ALA A 99 2.42 -24.12 11.23
CA ALA A 99 2.49 -25.57 11.45
C ALA A 99 3.93 -26.11 11.40
N ARG A 100 4.84 -25.44 10.68
CA ARG A 100 6.26 -25.81 10.56
C ARG A 100 7.14 -25.25 11.68
N LEU A 101 6.61 -24.36 12.52
CA LEU A 101 7.38 -23.75 13.62
C LEU A 101 7.37 -24.66 14.87
N ASP A 102 8.50 -24.71 15.56
CA ASP A 102 8.61 -25.45 16.83
C ASP A 102 7.68 -24.90 17.92
N LYS A 103 7.62 -23.57 18.03
CA LYS A 103 6.86 -22.84 19.04
C LYS A 103 5.97 -21.78 18.37
N PRO A 104 4.80 -22.17 17.84
CA PRO A 104 3.84 -21.23 17.30
C PRO A 104 3.22 -20.40 18.43
N THR A 105 3.25 -19.07 18.31
CA THR A 105 2.60 -18.15 19.27
C THR A 105 1.63 -17.22 18.54
N LYS A 106 0.61 -16.71 19.26
CA LYS A 106 -0.34 -15.72 18.71
C LYS A 106 0.38 -14.49 18.14
N HIS A 107 1.44 -14.04 18.80
CA HIS A 107 2.26 -12.93 18.33
C HIS A 107 2.95 -13.24 17.00
N LYS A 108 3.59 -14.41 16.87
CA LYS A 108 4.22 -14.84 15.60
C LYS A 108 3.20 -14.98 14.47
N ARG A 109 2.02 -15.54 14.76
CA ARG A 109 0.92 -15.65 13.79
C ARG A 109 0.55 -14.27 13.25
N SER A 110 0.35 -13.30 14.15
CA SER A 110 0.01 -11.92 13.76
C SER A 110 1.12 -11.25 12.94
N LEU A 111 2.39 -11.48 13.27
CA LEU A 111 3.52 -10.97 12.48
C LEU A 111 3.57 -11.58 11.08
N VAL A 112 3.45 -12.90 10.97
CA VAL A 112 3.44 -13.61 9.68
C VAL A 112 2.26 -13.15 8.82
N GLU A 113 1.08 -13.05 9.41
CA GLU A 113 -0.13 -12.58 8.73
C GLU A 113 0.03 -11.14 8.22
N LYS A 114 0.63 -10.26 9.00
CA LYS A 114 0.94 -8.89 8.59
C LYS A 114 1.92 -8.87 7.40
N ILE A 115 3.04 -9.59 7.50
CA ILE A 115 4.06 -9.63 6.45
C ILE A 115 3.48 -10.20 5.15
N LEU A 116 2.72 -11.29 5.23
CA LEU A 116 2.08 -11.91 4.07
C LEU A 116 1.01 -11.00 3.45
N SER A 117 0.22 -10.30 4.27
CA SER A 117 -0.76 -9.33 3.77
C SER A 117 -0.09 -8.20 3.00
N GLU A 118 0.96 -7.61 3.56
CA GLU A 118 1.75 -6.57 2.92
C GLU A 118 2.40 -7.07 1.62
N THR A 119 2.94 -8.30 1.62
CA THR A 119 3.55 -8.94 0.43
C THR A 119 2.53 -9.14 -0.69
N GLU A 120 1.34 -9.66 -0.38
CA GLU A 120 0.29 -9.85 -1.39
C GLU A 120 -0.26 -8.52 -1.91
N LEU A 121 -0.37 -7.48 -1.06
CA LEU A 121 -0.71 -6.13 -1.52
C LEU A 121 0.33 -5.60 -2.51
N ILE A 122 1.63 -5.72 -2.23
CA ILE A 122 2.67 -5.28 -3.17
C ILE A 122 2.61 -6.06 -4.49
N ARG A 123 2.32 -7.36 -4.46
CA ARG A 123 2.12 -8.15 -5.69
C ARG A 123 0.94 -7.65 -6.52
N GLU A 124 -0.16 -7.26 -5.89
CA GLU A 124 -1.31 -6.68 -6.59
C GLU A 124 -0.99 -5.29 -7.16
N GLU A 125 -0.18 -4.49 -6.46
CA GLU A 125 0.33 -3.21 -6.98
C GLU A 125 1.18 -3.42 -8.24
N LEU A 126 2.11 -4.37 -8.20
CA LEU A 126 2.94 -4.73 -9.35
C LEU A 126 2.11 -5.23 -10.54
N ALA A 127 1.13 -6.10 -10.29
CA ALA A 127 0.22 -6.59 -11.33
C ALA A 127 -0.62 -5.46 -11.95
N LEU A 128 -1.03 -4.47 -11.16
CA LEU A 128 -1.73 -3.29 -11.67
C LEU A 128 -0.81 -2.45 -12.57
N LEU A 129 0.42 -2.18 -12.14
CA LEU A 129 1.41 -1.44 -12.93
C LEU A 129 1.74 -2.17 -14.24
N GLU A 130 1.92 -3.49 -14.19
CA GLU A 130 2.18 -4.33 -15.34
C GLU A 130 1.01 -4.29 -16.34
N SER A 131 -0.24 -4.38 -15.86
CA SER A 131 -1.42 -4.23 -16.71
C SER A 131 -1.47 -2.87 -17.40
N ARG A 132 -1.13 -1.79 -16.69
CA ARG A 132 -1.08 -0.44 -17.28
C ARG A 132 0.04 -0.30 -18.31
N LEU A 133 1.19 -0.96 -18.09
CA LEU A 133 2.29 -0.99 -19.05
C LEU A 133 1.85 -1.69 -20.34
N PHE A 134 1.20 -2.86 -20.23
CA PHE A 134 0.67 -3.58 -21.39
C PHE A 134 -0.37 -2.78 -22.19
N LYS A 135 -1.15 -1.93 -21.50
CA LYS A 135 -2.12 -1.03 -22.14
C LYS A 135 -1.50 0.26 -22.69
N ASN A 136 -0.18 0.46 -22.54
CA ASN A 136 0.54 1.68 -22.89
C ASN A 136 0.01 2.94 -22.15
N GLU A 137 -0.54 2.76 -20.95
CA GLU A 137 -1.04 3.87 -20.13
C GLU A 137 0.09 4.55 -19.35
N ILE A 138 1.16 3.81 -19.05
CA ILE A 138 2.35 4.24 -18.30
C ILE A 138 3.60 4.11 -19.19
N LYS A 139 4.53 5.08 -19.08
CA LYS A 139 5.84 4.99 -19.73
C LYS A 139 6.69 3.87 -19.10
N GLN A 140 7.49 3.18 -19.91
CA GLN A 140 8.40 2.14 -19.44
C GLN A 140 9.36 2.64 -18.35
N SER A 141 9.88 3.87 -18.48
CA SER A 141 10.80 4.45 -17.50
C SER A 141 10.14 4.66 -16.13
N VAL A 142 8.89 5.16 -16.12
CA VAL A 142 8.07 5.32 -14.91
C VAL A 142 7.76 3.96 -14.28
N TYR A 143 7.36 2.97 -15.09
CA TYR A 143 7.15 1.60 -14.61
C TYR A 143 8.40 1.05 -13.93
N ASN A 144 9.56 1.09 -14.59
CA ASN A 144 10.81 0.57 -14.06
C ASN A 144 11.19 1.25 -12.73
N LYS A 145 11.00 2.57 -12.64
CA LYS A 145 11.31 3.34 -11.42
C LYS A 145 10.45 2.88 -10.24
N ILE A 146 9.14 2.75 -10.43
CA ILE A 146 8.22 2.34 -9.35
C ILE A 146 8.43 0.86 -9.00
N VAL A 147 8.61 -0.01 -10.00
CA VAL A 147 8.84 -1.44 -9.77
C VAL A 147 10.12 -1.68 -8.96
N PHE A 148 11.20 -0.96 -9.26
CA PHE A 148 12.45 -1.06 -8.51
C PHE A 148 12.26 -0.77 -7.02
N GLU A 149 11.49 0.27 -6.67
CA GLU A 149 11.17 0.60 -5.27
C GLU A 149 10.33 -0.50 -4.60
N LYS A 150 9.38 -1.09 -5.34
CA LYS A 150 8.48 -2.14 -4.84
C LYS A 150 9.15 -3.49 -4.67
N GLU A 151 10.05 -3.85 -5.58
CA GLU A 151 10.87 -5.06 -5.47
C GLU A 151 11.81 -4.97 -4.27
N ALA A 152 12.39 -3.80 -4.01
CA ALA A 152 13.15 -3.57 -2.78
C ALA A 152 12.28 -3.75 -1.52
N GLU A 153 11.03 -3.26 -1.52
CA GLU A 153 10.08 -3.48 -0.43
C GLU A 153 9.76 -4.98 -0.23
N LEU A 154 9.57 -5.74 -1.32
CA LEU A 154 9.35 -7.20 -1.27
C LEU A 154 10.54 -7.94 -0.65
N ILE A 155 11.77 -7.62 -1.07
CA ILE A 155 12.98 -8.26 -0.53
C ILE A 155 13.09 -8.04 0.99
N LEU A 156 12.75 -6.83 1.46
CA LEU A 156 12.72 -6.52 2.89
C LEU A 156 11.67 -7.37 3.62
N LYS A 157 10.47 -7.53 3.05
CA LYS A 157 9.41 -8.37 3.63
C LYS A 157 9.77 -9.84 3.68
N GLU A 158 10.44 -10.35 2.64
CA GLU A 158 10.94 -11.72 2.62
C GLU A 158 11.98 -11.95 3.72
N LYS A 159 12.89 -10.99 3.91
CA LYS A 159 13.87 -11.03 5.01
C LYS A 159 13.18 -11.00 6.38
N GLU A 160 12.18 -10.14 6.58
CA GLU A 160 11.39 -10.09 7.82
C GLU A 160 10.72 -11.44 8.10
N LEU A 161 10.15 -12.09 7.07
CA LEU A 161 9.52 -13.40 7.23
C LEU A 161 10.55 -14.48 7.60
N MET A 162 11.70 -14.49 6.92
CA MET A 162 12.80 -15.41 7.23
C MET A 162 13.29 -15.23 8.67
N ASP A 163 13.44 -14.00 9.15
CA ASP A 163 13.86 -13.72 10.52
C ASP A 163 12.87 -14.27 11.55
N VAL A 164 11.57 -14.19 11.28
CA VAL A 164 10.52 -14.76 12.14
C VAL A 164 10.63 -16.29 12.19
N VAL A 165 10.86 -16.93 11.03
CA VAL A 165 10.97 -18.39 10.92
C VAL A 165 12.27 -18.90 11.57
N LEU A 166 13.42 -18.27 11.30
CA LEU A 166 14.73 -18.68 11.82
C LEU A 166 14.82 -18.50 13.35
N LYS A 167 14.33 -17.37 13.88
CA LYS A 167 14.25 -17.16 15.34
C LYS A 167 13.32 -18.15 16.04
N ALA A 168 12.35 -18.72 15.32
CA ALA A 168 11.41 -19.66 15.88
C ALA A 168 11.96 -21.09 16.04
N LYS A 169 13.10 -21.42 15.43
CA LYS A 169 13.57 -22.79 15.11
C LYS A 169 12.53 -23.57 14.29
N ILE A 170 12.98 -24.11 13.16
CA ILE A 170 12.16 -24.98 12.32
C ILE A 170 12.25 -26.38 12.92
N LYS A 171 11.11 -27.02 13.08
CA LYS A 171 10.94 -28.36 13.66
C LYS A 171 11.45 -29.45 12.70
#